data_AF-A0A257AUC5-F1
#
_entry.id   AF-A0A257AUC5-F1
#
_cell.length_a   1.000
_cell.length_b   1.000
_cell.length_c   1.000
_cell.angle_alpha   90.00
_cell.angle_beta   90.00
_cell.angle_gamma   90.00
#
_symmetry.space_group_name_H-M   'P 1'
#
loop_
_entity.id
_entity.type
_entity.pdbx_description
1 polymer ?
#
loop_
_entity_poly.entity_id
_entity_poly.type
_entity_poly.pdbx_seq_one_letter_code
_entity_poly.pdbx_strand_id
1 'polypeptide(L)'
;MSGRHEPKIPKWWLALTTPEDDWEVDDLEEMKELIAEKPPLKELEHMVISAFISGFFQACGELGYIEMVHGDRRILTPYISLAGDVEVVEAMARLFGDVQEKKLSEDGRKLSITVTGLRAIIILRIISSLFKGWKRKAAEKMLKYGYKMTDLKKYERLREELEVAEDLIEVSRKPIKILKRRFKPKIR
;
A
#
# COMPACT_ATOMS: atom_id res chain seq x y z
N MET A 1 -32.31 -8.41 -18.89
CA MET A 1 -31.49 -9.11 -17.88
C MET A 1 -30.03 -8.93 -18.27
N SER A 2 -29.35 -7.92 -17.73
CA SER A 2 -27.91 -7.73 -17.97
C SER A 2 -27.16 -8.74 -17.12
N GLY A 3 -26.55 -9.73 -17.78
CA GLY A 3 -25.60 -10.63 -17.13
C GLY A 3 -24.47 -9.78 -16.57
N ARG A 4 -24.40 -9.63 -15.25
CA ARG A 4 -23.18 -9.13 -14.61
C ARG A 4 -22.11 -10.16 -14.92
N HIS A 5 -21.16 -9.78 -15.77
CA HIS A 5 -19.91 -10.52 -15.87
C HIS A 5 -19.25 -10.38 -14.50
N GLU A 6 -19.33 -11.41 -13.66
CA GLU A 6 -18.50 -11.48 -12.47
C GLU A 6 -17.04 -11.40 -12.94
N PRO A 7 -16.28 -10.37 -12.54
CA PRO A 7 -14.88 -10.31 -12.88
C PRO A 7 -14.20 -11.53 -12.24
N LYS A 8 -13.75 -12.47 -13.06
CA LYS A 8 -12.99 -13.63 -12.58
C LYS A 8 -11.64 -13.16 -12.06
N ILE A 9 -11.58 -12.92 -10.76
CA ILE A 9 -10.36 -12.68 -9.99
C ILE A 9 -9.36 -13.81 -10.33
N PRO A 10 -8.18 -13.49 -10.90
CA PRO A 10 -7.19 -14.51 -11.24
C PRO A 10 -6.72 -15.29 -10.01
N LYS A 11 -6.47 -16.61 -10.15
CA LYS A 11 -6.05 -17.48 -9.02
C LYS A 11 -4.77 -17.02 -8.33
N TRP A 12 -3.80 -16.49 -9.08
CA TRP A 12 -2.54 -15.98 -8.52
C TRP A 12 -2.82 -14.82 -7.55
N TRP A 13 -3.86 -14.04 -7.81
CA TRP A 13 -4.25 -12.93 -6.97
C TRP A 13 -4.98 -13.37 -5.69
N LEU A 14 -5.74 -14.46 -5.73
CA LEU A 14 -6.38 -15.05 -4.54
C LEU A 14 -5.34 -15.45 -3.47
N ALA A 15 -4.20 -15.99 -3.89
CA ALA A 15 -3.11 -16.33 -2.97
C ALA A 15 -2.55 -15.07 -2.27
N LEU A 16 -2.48 -13.94 -2.98
CA LEU A 16 -1.99 -12.66 -2.45
C LEU A 16 -3.03 -11.91 -1.62
N THR A 17 -4.27 -12.39 -1.56
CA THR A 17 -5.37 -11.80 -0.80
C THR A 17 -5.93 -12.75 0.25
N THR A 18 -5.20 -13.83 0.55
CA THR A 18 -5.49 -14.71 1.67
C THR A 18 -5.23 -13.94 2.97
N PRO A 19 -6.23 -13.81 3.86
CA PRO A 19 -6.09 -13.04 5.09
C PRO A 19 -5.21 -13.76 6.12
N GLU A 20 -4.49 -12.98 6.93
CA GLU A 20 -3.86 -13.46 8.16
C GLU A 20 -4.84 -13.28 9.34
N ASP A 21 -4.54 -13.89 10.49
CA ASP A 21 -5.43 -13.90 11.68
C ASP A 21 -5.88 -12.50 12.16
N ASP A 22 -5.04 -11.48 11.96
CA ASP A 22 -5.29 -10.13 12.45
C ASP A 22 -6.03 -9.21 11.47
N TRP A 23 -6.34 -9.69 10.26
CA TRP A 23 -7.03 -8.92 9.22
C TRP A 23 -8.49 -8.64 9.61
N GLU A 24 -8.93 -7.41 9.35
CA GLU A 24 -10.35 -7.05 9.37
C GLU A 24 -10.93 -7.34 7.97
N VAL A 25 -11.78 -8.37 7.86
CA VAL A 25 -12.21 -8.96 6.56
C VAL A 25 -13.68 -8.73 6.20
N ASP A 26 -14.38 -7.89 6.96
CA ASP A 26 -15.82 -7.62 6.80
C ASP A 26 -16.22 -7.10 5.42
N ASP A 27 -15.31 -6.44 4.70
CA ASP A 27 -15.50 -5.94 3.32
C ASP A 27 -14.46 -6.47 2.32
N LEU A 28 -13.76 -7.57 2.66
CA LEU A 28 -12.63 -8.05 1.85
C LEU A 28 -13.04 -8.45 0.43
N GLU A 29 -14.20 -9.10 0.26
CA GLU A 29 -14.68 -9.51 -1.06
C GLU A 29 -15.05 -8.29 -1.93
N GLU A 30 -15.68 -7.26 -1.35
CA GLU A 30 -15.95 -6.00 -2.06
C GLU A 30 -14.64 -5.33 -2.50
N MET A 31 -13.62 -5.31 -1.63
CA MET A 31 -12.30 -4.76 -1.98
C MET A 31 -11.61 -5.56 -3.09
N LYS A 32 -11.79 -6.88 -3.13
CA LYS A 32 -11.32 -7.72 -4.24
C LYS A 32 -12.12 -7.42 -5.52
N GLU A 33 -13.41 -7.18 -5.47
CA GLU A 33 -14.15 -6.81 -6.69
C GLU A 33 -13.67 -5.46 -7.25
N LEU A 34 -13.47 -4.47 -6.38
CA LEU A 34 -12.98 -3.14 -6.78
C LEU A 34 -11.59 -3.18 -7.42
N ILE A 35 -10.66 -3.98 -6.87
CA ILE A 35 -9.33 -4.10 -7.48
C ILE A 35 -9.39 -4.89 -8.80
N ALA A 36 -10.37 -5.79 -8.97
CA ALA A 36 -10.50 -6.60 -10.19
C ALA A 36 -10.82 -5.75 -11.43
N GLU A 37 -11.34 -4.53 -11.27
CA GLU A 37 -11.57 -3.59 -12.37
C GLU A 37 -10.26 -3.13 -13.04
N LYS A 38 -9.20 -2.97 -12.23
CA LYS A 38 -7.85 -2.58 -12.67
C LYS A 38 -6.81 -3.36 -11.86
N PRO A 39 -6.64 -4.67 -12.15
CA PRO A 39 -5.79 -5.53 -11.35
C PRO A 39 -4.31 -5.19 -11.59
N PRO A 40 -3.43 -5.44 -10.59
CA PRO A 40 -2.00 -5.46 -10.85
C PRO A 40 -1.66 -6.47 -11.94
N LEU A 41 -0.66 -6.14 -12.75
CA LEU A 41 -0.19 -6.99 -13.84
C LEU A 41 0.57 -8.20 -13.28
N LYS A 42 0.35 -9.38 -13.87
CA LYS A 42 0.95 -10.65 -13.42
C LYS A 42 2.48 -10.62 -13.52
N GLU A 43 3.01 -9.80 -14.43
CA GLU A 43 4.43 -9.53 -14.63
C GLU A 43 5.13 -9.08 -13.34
N LEU A 44 4.41 -8.52 -12.36
CA LEU A 44 4.96 -8.24 -11.03
C LEU A 44 5.54 -9.48 -10.35
N GLU A 45 5.02 -10.68 -10.61
CA GLU A 45 5.54 -11.94 -10.05
C GLU A 45 6.89 -12.35 -10.68
N HIS A 46 7.27 -11.76 -11.81
CA HIS A 46 8.54 -12.07 -12.45
C HIS A 46 9.72 -11.59 -11.60
N MET A 47 10.62 -12.51 -11.23
CA MET A 47 11.73 -12.25 -10.30
C MET A 47 12.57 -11.02 -10.64
N VAL A 48 12.85 -10.77 -11.93
CA VAL A 48 13.62 -9.58 -12.33
C VAL A 48 12.85 -8.29 -12.07
N ILE A 49 11.54 -8.29 -12.32
CA ILE A 49 10.68 -7.12 -12.14
C ILE A 49 10.49 -6.87 -10.64
N SER A 50 10.17 -7.91 -9.86
CA SER A 50 10.03 -7.79 -8.41
C SER A 50 11.33 -7.36 -7.73
N ALA A 51 12.48 -7.89 -8.15
CA ALA A 51 13.78 -7.48 -7.62
C ALA A 51 14.11 -6.02 -7.96
N PHE A 52 13.83 -5.57 -9.18
CA PHE A 52 14.02 -4.17 -9.57
C PHE A 52 13.14 -3.24 -8.74
N ILE A 53 11.83 -3.52 -8.66
CA ILE A 53 10.89 -2.71 -7.87
C ILE A 53 11.29 -2.72 -6.39
N SER A 54 11.70 -3.87 -5.86
CA SER A 54 12.14 -3.98 -4.48
C SER A 54 13.39 -3.15 -4.19
N GLY A 55 14.41 -3.21 -5.06
CA GLY A 55 15.61 -2.39 -4.94
C GLY A 55 15.33 -0.89 -5.05
N PHE A 56 14.48 -0.51 -6.01
CA PHE A 56 14.05 0.88 -6.17
C PHE A 56 13.27 1.37 -4.94
N PHE A 57 12.33 0.58 -4.45
CA PHE A 57 11.56 0.87 -3.25
C PHE A 57 12.46 0.94 -2.01
N GLN A 58 13.48 0.08 -1.89
CA GLN A 58 14.45 0.13 -0.81
C GLN A 58 15.18 1.49 -0.80
N ALA A 59 15.53 2.02 -1.97
CA ALA A 59 16.23 3.30 -2.12
C ALA A 59 15.32 4.52 -1.87
N CYS A 60 14.16 4.61 -2.53
CA CYS A 60 13.34 5.84 -2.52
C CYS A 60 11.88 5.65 -2.09
N GLY A 61 11.48 4.41 -1.79
CA GLY A 61 10.10 4.11 -1.40
C GLY A 61 9.77 4.53 0.03
N GLU A 62 8.49 4.83 0.24
CA GLU A 62 7.89 5.11 1.54
C GLU A 62 6.76 4.12 1.80
N LEU A 63 6.55 3.75 3.06
CA LEU A 63 5.39 2.98 3.50
C LEU A 63 4.89 3.49 4.85
N GLY A 64 3.62 3.22 5.13
CA GLY A 64 2.98 3.63 6.37
C GLY A 64 1.47 3.47 6.26
N TYR A 65 0.73 4.34 6.96
CA TYR A 65 -0.74 4.32 6.94
C TYR A 65 -1.31 5.68 6.56
N ILE A 66 -2.42 5.65 5.83
CA ILE A 66 -3.31 6.79 5.66
C ILE A 66 -4.44 6.60 6.67
N GLU A 67 -4.58 7.56 7.56
CA GLU A 67 -5.66 7.63 8.53
C GLU A 67 -6.76 8.52 7.98
N MET A 68 -7.96 7.96 7.86
CA MET A 68 -9.19 8.68 7.54
C MET A 68 -10.02 8.79 8.81
N VAL A 69 -10.40 10.01 9.17
CA VAL A 69 -11.27 10.30 10.31
C VAL A 69 -12.56 10.93 9.83
N HIS A 70 -13.68 10.28 10.14
CA HIS A 70 -15.02 10.74 9.80
C HIS A 70 -15.96 10.54 11.01
N GLY A 71 -16.28 11.64 11.71
CA GLY A 71 -16.94 11.59 13.01
C GLY A 71 -16.08 10.81 14.02
N ASP A 72 -16.67 9.86 14.71
CA ASP A 72 -15.99 8.98 15.67
C ASP A 72 -15.32 7.76 15.01
N ARG A 73 -15.51 7.58 13.71
CA ARG A 73 -14.91 6.47 12.96
C ARG A 73 -13.53 6.87 12.46
N ARG A 74 -12.61 5.93 12.62
CA ARG A 74 -11.24 6.03 12.13
C ARG A 74 -10.85 4.77 11.40
N ILE A 75 -10.28 4.93 10.21
CA ILE A 75 -9.79 3.83 9.39
C ILE A 75 -8.34 4.14 9.05
N LEU A 76 -7.45 3.20 9.35
CA LEU A 76 -6.05 3.21 8.96
C LEU A 76 -5.88 2.26 7.78
N THR A 77 -5.47 2.80 6.64
CA THR A 77 -5.27 2.05 5.41
C THR A 77 -3.78 2.06 5.08
N PRO A 78 -3.12 0.90 4.88
CA PRO A 78 -1.72 0.86 4.51
C PRO A 78 -1.50 1.60 3.19
N TYR A 79 -0.34 2.22 3.03
CA TYR A 79 0.08 2.76 1.75
C TYR A 79 1.53 2.44 1.46
N ILE A 80 1.85 2.42 0.17
CA ILE A 80 3.21 2.49 -0.35
C ILE A 80 3.30 3.64 -1.34
N SER A 81 4.44 4.32 -1.36
CA SER A 81 4.69 5.43 -2.27
C SER A 81 6.09 5.33 -2.86
N LEU A 82 6.22 5.75 -4.12
CA LEU A 82 7.45 5.75 -4.88
C LEU A 82 7.59 7.10 -5.56
N ALA A 83 8.78 7.69 -5.50
CA ALA A 83 9.11 8.90 -6.25
C ALA A 83 10.44 8.73 -6.98
N GLY A 84 10.52 9.20 -8.21
CA GLY A 84 11.72 9.09 -9.03
C GLY A 84 11.48 9.57 -10.46
N ASP A 85 12.32 9.11 -11.38
CA ASP A 85 12.20 9.43 -12.81
C ASP A 85 10.80 9.10 -13.35
N VAL A 86 10.28 9.98 -14.22
CA VAL A 86 8.91 9.89 -14.72
C VAL A 86 8.66 8.58 -15.45
N GLU A 87 9.52 8.20 -16.39
CA GLU A 87 9.30 7.01 -17.22
C GLU A 87 9.35 5.73 -16.38
N VAL A 88 10.30 5.68 -15.44
CA VAL A 88 10.45 4.55 -14.51
C VAL A 88 9.21 4.40 -13.62
N VAL A 89 8.76 5.50 -13.00
CA VAL A 89 7.61 5.45 -12.08
C VAL A 89 6.30 5.21 -12.82
N GLU A 90 6.14 5.72 -14.05
CA GLU A 90 5.00 5.40 -14.89
C GLU A 90 4.95 3.93 -15.29
N ALA A 91 6.09 3.32 -15.61
CA ALA A 91 6.17 1.89 -15.88
C ALA A 91 5.73 1.07 -14.65
N MET A 92 6.17 1.46 -13.44
CA MET A 92 5.72 0.83 -12.20
C MET A 92 4.22 1.03 -11.95
N ALA A 93 3.69 2.23 -12.20
CA ALA A 93 2.26 2.52 -12.05
C ALA A 93 1.40 1.62 -12.95
N ARG A 94 1.83 1.40 -14.21
CA ARG A 94 1.17 0.45 -15.12
C ARG A 94 1.18 -0.98 -14.58
N LEU A 95 2.30 -1.43 -14.01
CA LEU A 95 2.40 -2.75 -13.39
C LEU A 95 1.48 -2.88 -12.17
N PHE A 96 1.30 -1.82 -11.38
CA PHE A 96 0.40 -1.82 -10.22
C PHE A 96 -1.09 -1.79 -10.61
N GLY A 97 -1.40 -1.52 -11.89
CA GLY A 97 -2.76 -1.44 -12.43
C GLY A 97 -3.39 -0.07 -12.21
N ASP A 98 -3.52 0.35 -10.95
CA ASP A 98 -4.15 1.62 -10.59
C ASP A 98 -3.52 2.24 -9.33
N VAL A 99 -3.45 3.57 -9.29
CA VAL A 99 -2.77 4.34 -8.24
C VAL A 99 -3.72 5.37 -7.63
N GLN A 100 -3.67 5.51 -6.31
CA GLN A 100 -4.54 6.43 -5.56
C GLN A 100 -4.17 7.89 -5.82
N GLU A 101 -2.88 8.15 -6.04
CA GLU A 101 -2.34 9.48 -6.25
C GLU A 101 -1.18 9.42 -7.24
N LYS A 102 -1.15 10.38 -8.18
CA LYS A 102 -0.06 10.61 -9.12
C LYS A 102 0.29 12.10 -9.07
N LYS A 103 1.54 12.43 -8.71
CA LYS A 103 2.02 13.81 -8.55
C LYS A 103 3.30 14.02 -9.35
N LEU A 104 3.27 14.95 -10.28
CA LEU A 104 4.45 15.40 -11.00
C LEU A 104 5.13 16.52 -10.20
N SER A 105 6.46 16.52 -10.13
CA SER A 105 7.21 17.65 -9.58
C SER A 105 7.03 18.89 -10.45
N GLU A 106 7.24 20.07 -9.86
CA GLU A 106 7.07 21.35 -10.57
C GLU A 106 7.98 21.46 -11.79
N ASP A 107 9.18 20.88 -11.75
CA ASP A 107 10.13 20.84 -12.85
C ASP A 107 9.81 19.75 -13.91
N GLY A 108 8.77 18.96 -13.70
CA GLY A 108 8.35 17.89 -14.61
C GLY A 108 9.28 16.67 -14.64
N ARG A 109 10.34 16.63 -13.82
CA ARG A 109 11.39 15.59 -13.91
C ARG A 109 11.14 14.38 -13.02
N LYS A 110 10.28 14.51 -12.02
CA LYS A 110 10.00 13.45 -11.06
C LYS A 110 8.52 13.19 -10.98
N LEU A 111 8.18 11.91 -10.94
CA LEU A 111 6.83 11.46 -10.66
C LEU A 111 6.82 10.75 -9.31
N SER A 112 5.79 11.06 -8.52
CA SER A 112 5.43 10.33 -7.31
C SER A 112 4.11 9.62 -7.52
N ILE A 113 4.03 8.35 -7.10
CA ILE A 113 2.78 7.60 -7.03
C ILE A 113 2.53 7.10 -5.62
N THR A 114 1.26 6.96 -5.25
CA THR A 114 0.82 6.33 -3.99
C THR A 114 -0.20 5.24 -4.31
N VAL A 115 -0.03 4.07 -3.69
CA VAL A 115 -1.00 2.98 -3.70
C VAL A 115 -1.42 2.69 -2.26
N THR A 116 -2.69 2.36 -2.05
CA THR A 116 -3.29 2.19 -0.72
C THR A 116 -3.99 0.84 -0.59
N GLY A 117 -4.31 0.46 0.65
CA GLY A 117 -5.23 -0.62 0.99
C GLY A 117 -4.79 -1.98 0.49
N LEU A 118 -5.73 -2.75 -0.03
CA LEU A 118 -5.48 -4.14 -0.42
C LEU A 118 -4.46 -4.21 -1.56
N ARG A 119 -4.44 -3.21 -2.45
CA ARG A 119 -3.45 -3.09 -3.52
C ARG A 119 -2.04 -2.88 -2.98
N ALA A 120 -1.86 -2.06 -1.95
CA ALA A 120 -0.58 -1.90 -1.28
C ALA A 120 -0.11 -3.22 -0.66
N ILE A 121 -1.03 -3.98 -0.03
CA ILE A 121 -0.73 -5.29 0.55
C ILE A 121 -0.32 -6.31 -0.51
N ILE A 122 -1.02 -6.38 -1.64
CA ILE A 122 -0.68 -7.27 -2.76
C ILE A 122 0.74 -6.99 -3.26
N ILE A 123 1.06 -5.71 -3.50
CA ILE A 123 2.39 -5.31 -3.96
C ILE A 123 3.45 -5.66 -2.91
N LEU A 124 3.19 -5.38 -1.62
CA LEU A 124 4.09 -5.73 -0.53
C LEU A 124 4.31 -7.24 -0.43
N ARG A 125 3.29 -8.09 -0.59
CA ARG A 125 3.45 -9.56 -0.59
C ARG A 125 4.42 -10.01 -1.69
N ILE A 126 4.44 -9.33 -2.83
CA ILE A 126 5.33 -9.65 -3.96
C ILE A 126 6.77 -9.21 -3.69
N ILE A 127 6.98 -7.98 -3.20
CA ILE A 127 8.33 -7.36 -3.20
C ILE A 127 9.04 -7.36 -1.85
N SER A 128 8.32 -7.55 -0.75
CA SER A 128 8.84 -7.34 0.61
C SER A 128 9.85 -8.39 1.08
N SER A 129 9.82 -9.60 0.52
CA SER A 129 10.77 -10.67 0.82
C SER A 129 12.22 -10.27 0.50
N LEU A 130 12.40 -9.32 -0.42
CA LEU A 130 13.68 -8.79 -0.87
C LEU A 130 14.09 -7.50 -0.12
N PHE A 131 13.22 -6.93 0.72
CA PHE A 131 13.56 -5.76 1.54
C PHE A 131 14.61 -6.09 2.59
N LYS A 132 15.30 -5.04 3.07
CA LYS A 132 16.29 -5.13 4.14
C LYS A 132 16.02 -4.11 5.25
N GLY A 133 16.46 -4.44 6.46
CA GLY A 133 16.42 -3.54 7.62
C GLY A 133 15.00 -3.18 8.05
N TRP A 134 14.79 -1.90 8.39
CA TRP A 134 13.52 -1.43 8.95
C TRP A 134 12.34 -1.56 7.99
N LYS A 135 12.55 -1.36 6.67
CA LYS A 135 11.49 -1.49 5.66
C LYS A 135 10.94 -2.91 5.59
N ARG A 136 11.81 -3.92 5.74
CA ARG A 136 11.40 -5.33 5.82
C ARG A 136 10.51 -5.57 7.04
N LYS A 137 10.98 -5.17 8.23
CA LYS A 137 10.21 -5.30 9.48
C LYS A 137 8.84 -4.62 9.37
N ALA A 138 8.81 -3.41 8.82
CA ALA A 138 7.59 -2.64 8.64
C ALA A 138 6.63 -3.28 7.62
N ALA A 139 7.14 -3.79 6.49
CA ALA A 139 6.32 -4.53 5.53
C ALA A 139 5.74 -5.82 6.13
N GLU A 140 6.55 -6.63 6.83
CA GLU A 140 6.09 -7.86 7.50
C GLU A 140 4.95 -7.59 8.48
N LYS A 141 5.05 -6.52 9.27
CA LYS A 141 3.98 -6.13 10.19
C LYS A 141 2.74 -5.59 9.49
N MET A 142 2.90 -4.79 8.43
CA MET A 142 1.77 -4.33 7.62
C MET A 142 1.02 -5.50 6.96
N LEU A 143 1.74 -6.51 6.46
CA LEU A 143 1.14 -7.72 5.90
C LEU A 143 0.34 -8.50 6.95
N LYS A 144 0.80 -8.53 8.20
CA LYS A 144 0.10 -9.17 9.32
C LYS A 144 -1.25 -8.49 9.63
N TYR A 145 -1.33 -7.17 9.58
CA TYR A 145 -2.56 -6.43 9.89
C TYR A 145 -3.48 -6.23 8.67
N GLY A 146 -2.96 -6.42 7.46
CA GLY A 146 -3.76 -6.40 6.24
C GLY A 146 -4.10 -5.00 5.74
N TYR A 147 -5.20 -4.92 4.99
CA TYR A 147 -5.53 -3.75 4.17
C TYR A 147 -6.30 -2.64 4.88
N LYS A 148 -6.73 -2.88 6.12
CA LYS A 148 -7.34 -1.86 6.97
C LYS A 148 -7.18 -2.22 8.44
N MET A 149 -7.18 -1.19 9.28
CA MET A 149 -7.32 -1.31 10.73
C MET A 149 -8.28 -0.24 11.24
N THR A 150 -9.22 -0.64 12.08
CA THR A 150 -10.12 0.26 12.80
C THR A 150 -9.77 0.35 14.28
N ASP A 151 -9.06 -0.65 14.82
CA ASP A 151 -8.57 -0.65 16.21
C ASP A 151 -7.26 0.15 16.36
N LEU A 152 -7.34 1.32 17.01
CA LEU A 152 -6.19 2.15 17.34
C LEU A 152 -5.16 1.45 18.24
N LYS A 153 -5.59 0.54 19.12
CA LYS A 153 -4.66 -0.21 19.97
C LYS A 153 -3.81 -1.18 19.16
N LYS A 154 -4.32 -1.72 18.05
CA LYS A 154 -3.51 -2.49 17.10
C LYS A 154 -2.45 -1.59 16.46
N TYR A 155 -2.83 -0.38 16.05
CA TYR A 155 -1.90 0.58 15.44
C TYR A 155 -0.81 1.07 16.41
N GLU A 156 -1.17 1.37 17.66
CA GLU A 156 -0.20 1.80 18.67
C GLU A 156 0.84 0.72 18.95
N ARG A 157 0.40 -0.54 19.13
CA ARG A 157 1.30 -1.70 19.28
C ARG A 157 2.22 -1.86 18.06
N LEU A 158 1.67 -1.77 16.85
CA LEU A 158 2.46 -1.80 15.62
C LEU A 158 3.57 -0.74 15.62
N ARG A 159 3.23 0.50 15.98
CA ARG A 159 4.17 1.62 16.01
C ARG A 159 5.29 1.39 17.02
N GLU A 160 4.96 0.87 18.19
CA GLU A 160 5.92 0.53 19.24
C GLU A 160 6.86 -0.59 18.80
N GLU A 161 6.31 -1.69 18.27
CA GLU A 161 7.08 -2.84 17.78
C GLU A 161 8.04 -2.49 16.64
N LEU A 162 7.66 -1.54 15.78
CA LEU A 162 8.47 -1.13 14.65
C LEU A 162 9.64 -0.22 15.03
N GLU A 163 9.65 0.35 16.23
CA GLU A 163 10.61 1.38 16.65
C GLU A 163 10.79 2.49 15.60
N VAL A 164 9.73 2.84 14.86
CA VAL A 164 9.77 3.88 13.83
C VAL A 164 9.38 5.23 14.41
N ALA A 165 10.03 6.29 13.92
CA ALA A 165 9.52 7.64 14.06
C ALA A 165 8.35 7.83 13.10
N GLU A 166 7.33 8.56 13.55
CA GLU A 166 6.15 8.86 12.74
C GLU A 166 6.21 10.31 12.26
N ASP A 167 6.14 10.48 10.94
CA ASP A 167 5.97 11.79 10.32
C ASP A 167 4.50 11.94 9.89
N LEU A 168 3.78 12.83 10.57
CA LEU A 168 2.35 13.07 10.39
C LEU A 168 2.14 14.21 9.41
N ILE A 169 1.63 13.89 8.23
CA ILE A 169 1.32 14.89 7.20
C ILE A 169 -0.19 14.99 7.05
N GLU A 170 -0.71 16.18 7.29
CA GLU A 170 -2.12 16.45 7.03
C GLU A 170 -2.37 16.65 5.53
N VAL A 171 -3.26 15.82 4.98
CA VAL A 171 -3.59 15.82 3.55
C VAL A 171 -4.90 16.57 3.29
N SER A 172 -5.87 16.45 4.20
CA SER A 172 -7.14 17.18 4.14
C SER A 172 -7.73 17.39 5.52
N ARG A 173 -8.49 18.49 5.71
CA ARG A 173 -9.24 18.81 6.93
C ARG A 173 -10.77 18.70 6.78
N LYS A 174 -11.32 18.87 5.59
CA LYS A 174 -12.79 18.87 5.35
C LYS A 174 -13.11 18.30 3.95
N PRO A 175 -14.22 17.55 3.78
CA PRO A 175 -15.19 17.14 4.81
C PRO A 175 -14.71 15.95 5.67
N ILE A 176 -13.61 15.30 5.29
CA ILE A 176 -12.98 14.19 6.00
C ILE A 176 -11.56 14.61 6.35
N LYS A 177 -11.13 14.35 7.59
CA LYS A 177 -9.73 14.59 7.99
C LYS A 177 -8.89 13.40 7.53
N ILE A 178 -7.85 13.68 6.74
CA ILE A 178 -6.93 12.66 6.20
C ILE A 178 -5.52 12.98 6.68
N LEU A 179 -4.88 12.02 7.35
CA LEU A 179 -3.50 12.09 7.83
C LEU A 179 -2.66 10.99 7.17
N LYS A 180 -1.53 11.36 6.55
CA LYS A 180 -0.53 10.42 6.04
C LYS A 180 0.53 10.20 7.10
N ARG A 181 0.52 9.02 7.72
CA ARG A 181 1.42 8.57 8.79
C ARG A 181 2.59 7.83 8.16
N ARG A 182 3.69 8.54 7.90
CA ARG A 182 4.89 7.94 7.27
C ARG A 182 5.76 7.29 8.33
N PHE A 183 6.22 6.06 8.06
CA PHE A 183 7.23 5.42 8.90
C PHE A 183 8.63 5.90 8.50
N LYS A 184 9.42 6.29 9.50
CA LYS A 184 10.85 6.62 9.37
C LYS A 184 11.67 5.82 10.38
N PRO A 185 12.92 5.44 10.09
CA PRO A 185 13.78 4.85 11.11
C PRO A 185 14.00 5.86 12.24
N LYS A 186 13.93 5.42 13.50
CA LYS A 186 14.48 6.21 14.62
C LYS A 186 15.98 6.32 14.41
N ILE A 187 16.48 7.53 14.18
CA ILE A 187 17.92 7.80 14.19
C ILE A 187 18.36 7.65 15.64
N ARG A 188 19.25 6.68 15.91
CA ARG A 188 19.89 6.50 17.21
C ARG A 188 21.06 7.45 17.34
#